data_AF-A0A9J5X374-F1
#
_entry.id   AF-A0A9J5X374-F1
#
_cell.length_a   1.000
_cell.length_b   1.000
_cell.length_c   1.000
_cell.angle_alpha   90.00
_cell.angle_beta   90.00
_cell.angle_gamma   90.00
#
_symmetry.space_group_name_H-M   'P 1'
#
loop_
_entity.id
_entity.type
_entity.pdbx_description
1 polymer ?
#
loop_
_entity_poly.entity_id
_entity_poly.type
_entity_poly.pdbx_seq_one_letter_code
_entity_poly.pdbx_strand_id
1 'polypeptide(L)'
;MTKADAAISSIPLTIVTSDDFHNDDRPEWLPNNWTFETIVRTGGASAGQKDCYYFEPVFGSKFRLKPEVNHFLKTGLKREKLDLTVMLLHHLRAKKEEEWLEKGKEEC
;
A
#
# COMPACT_ATOMS: atom_id res chain seq x y z
N MET A 1 -52.24 -25.57 -5.74
CA MET A 1 -51.05 -25.75 -6.60
C MET A 1 -50.68 -24.38 -7.14
N THR A 2 -49.57 -23.76 -6.74
CA THR A 2 -48.27 -24.00 -7.36
C THR A 2 -47.14 -24.07 -6.34
N LYS A 3 -46.20 -24.95 -6.68
CA LYS A 3 -45.15 -25.53 -5.86
C LYS A 3 -44.02 -24.51 -5.66
N ALA A 4 -43.74 -24.16 -4.41
CA ALA A 4 -42.52 -23.46 -4.03
C ALA A 4 -41.38 -24.49 -4.06
N ASP A 5 -40.48 -24.38 -5.02
CA ASP A 5 -39.20 -25.08 -5.02
C ASP A 5 -38.14 -24.15 -5.60
N ALA A 6 -37.33 -23.59 -4.72
CA ALA A 6 -36.01 -23.08 -5.07
C ALA A 6 -35.12 -23.28 -3.84
N ALA A 7 -34.71 -24.52 -3.62
CA ALA A 7 -33.55 -24.83 -2.80
C ALA A 7 -32.30 -24.31 -3.52
N ILE A 8 -31.93 -23.06 -3.27
CA ILE A 8 -30.56 -22.61 -3.53
C ILE A 8 -29.77 -23.03 -2.30
N SER A 9 -29.07 -24.15 -2.47
CA SER A 9 -27.93 -24.57 -1.68
C SER A 9 -26.96 -23.38 -1.53
N SER A 10 -27.11 -22.58 -0.47
CA SER A 10 -26.14 -21.54 -0.13
C SER A 10 -24.99 -22.19 0.64
N ILE A 11 -24.14 -22.82 -0.15
CA ILE A 11 -22.68 -22.89 -0.07
C ILE A 11 -22.10 -22.50 1.31
N PRO A 12 -21.37 -23.40 2.00
CA PRO A 12 -20.81 -23.10 3.30
C PRO A 12 -19.87 -21.90 3.23
N LEU A 13 -19.92 -21.04 4.26
CA LEU A 13 -18.92 -20.04 4.61
C LEU A 13 -17.55 -20.72 4.69
N THR A 14 -16.85 -20.84 3.56
CA THR A 14 -15.41 -21.03 3.57
C THR A 14 -14.84 -19.75 4.13
N ILE A 15 -14.58 -19.78 5.43
CA ILE A 15 -13.48 -19.06 6.05
C ILE A 15 -12.32 -19.18 5.05
N VAL A 16 -12.08 -18.10 4.30
CA VAL A 16 -10.84 -17.97 3.54
C VAL A 16 -9.77 -18.01 4.60
N THR A 17 -9.15 -19.18 4.73
CA THR A 17 -8.00 -19.41 5.56
C THR A 17 -6.99 -18.32 5.25
N SER A 18 -6.56 -17.62 6.28
CA SER A 18 -5.64 -16.50 6.26
C SER A 18 -4.21 -16.87 5.83
N ASP A 19 -4.05 -17.91 5.01
CA ASP A 19 -2.79 -18.60 4.70
C ASP A 19 -2.43 -18.58 3.20
N ASP A 20 -2.96 -17.63 2.41
CA ASP A 20 -2.57 -17.46 1.00
C ASP A 20 -2.27 -15.99 0.60
N PHE A 21 -2.02 -15.11 1.58
CA PHE A 21 -1.35 -13.84 1.30
C PHE A 21 0.16 -14.05 1.29
N HIS A 22 0.64 -14.69 0.23
CA HIS A 22 2.08 -14.77 -0.03
C HIS A 22 2.63 -13.34 -0.16
N ASN A 23 3.58 -13.00 0.74
CA ASN A 23 4.40 -11.78 0.64
C ASN A 23 5.26 -11.76 -0.64
N ASP A 24 5.22 -12.83 -1.45
CA ASP A 24 5.89 -12.95 -2.75
C ASP A 24 5.32 -12.04 -3.85
N ASP A 25 4.20 -11.34 -3.61
CA ASP A 25 3.67 -10.35 -4.56
C ASP A 25 4.51 -9.05 -4.60
N ARG A 26 5.50 -8.85 -3.70
CA ARG A 26 6.32 -7.64 -3.69
C ARG A 26 7.25 -7.61 -4.91
N PRO A 27 7.17 -6.58 -5.76
CA PRO A 27 8.03 -6.52 -6.93
C PRO A 27 9.50 -6.26 -6.59
N GLU A 28 10.42 -7.00 -7.21
CA GLU A 28 11.88 -6.84 -7.06
C GLU A 28 12.39 -5.45 -7.45
N TRP A 29 11.69 -4.77 -8.37
CA TRP A 29 12.07 -3.42 -8.80
C TRP A 29 11.77 -2.34 -7.75
N LEU A 30 11.03 -2.67 -6.68
CA LEU A 30 10.65 -1.72 -5.65
C LEU A 30 11.73 -1.65 -4.54
N PRO A 31 12.28 -0.47 -4.22
CA PRO A 31 13.33 -0.33 -3.20
C PRO A 31 12.87 -0.81 -1.82
N ASN A 32 13.74 -1.47 -1.05
CA ASN A 32 13.39 -2.16 0.21
C ASN A 32 12.69 -1.28 1.25
N ASN A 33 12.96 0.01 1.26
CA ASN A 33 12.33 0.97 2.17
C ASN A 33 10.90 1.36 1.75
N TRP A 34 10.37 0.82 0.66
CA TRP A 34 8.98 1.07 0.24
C TRP A 34 8.05 -0.05 0.70
N THR A 35 6.87 0.36 1.16
CA THR A 35 5.79 -0.54 1.53
C THR A 35 4.92 -0.85 0.30
N PHE A 36 4.49 -2.10 0.19
CA PHE A 36 3.65 -2.59 -0.90
C PHE A 36 2.46 -3.35 -0.33
N GLU A 37 1.26 -3.02 -0.78
CA GLU A 37 0.02 -3.69 -0.37
C GLU A 37 -0.78 -4.12 -1.59
N THR A 38 -1.24 -5.36 -1.59
CA THR A 38 -2.17 -5.88 -2.60
C THR A 38 -3.53 -6.11 -1.95
N ILE A 39 -4.54 -5.41 -2.43
CA ILE A 39 -5.91 -5.48 -1.92
C ILE A 39 -6.77 -6.24 -2.93
N VAL A 40 -7.43 -7.30 -2.49
CA VAL A 40 -8.41 -8.03 -3.32
C VAL A 40 -9.77 -7.39 -3.16
N ARG A 41 -10.43 -7.04 -4.27
CA ARG A 41 -11.79 -6.51 -4.26
C ARG A 41 -12.76 -7.60 -3.78
N THR A 42 -13.56 -7.30 -2.76
CA THR A 42 -14.45 -8.29 -2.12
C THR A 42 -15.87 -8.30 -2.67
N GLY A 43 -16.25 -7.33 -3.51
CA GLY A 43 -17.64 -7.19 -3.99
C GLY A 43 -17.78 -6.63 -5.39
N GLY A 44 -19.00 -6.77 -5.94
CA GLY A 44 -19.36 -6.31 -7.28
C GLY A 44 -18.87 -7.22 -8.41
N ALA A 45 -19.06 -6.77 -9.66
CA ALA A 45 -18.65 -7.50 -10.87
C ALA A 45 -17.13 -7.69 -10.99
N SER A 46 -16.34 -6.95 -10.22
CA SER A 46 -14.88 -7.00 -10.15
C SER A 46 -14.36 -7.69 -8.89
N ALA A 47 -15.21 -8.40 -8.13
CA ALA A 47 -14.79 -9.19 -6.99
C ALA A 47 -13.71 -10.21 -7.41
N GLY A 48 -12.66 -10.35 -6.60
CA GLY A 48 -11.49 -11.18 -6.89
C GLY A 48 -10.37 -10.48 -7.65
N GLN A 49 -10.59 -9.28 -8.22
CA GLN A 49 -9.49 -8.51 -8.82
C GLN A 49 -8.56 -7.94 -7.76
N LYS A 50 -7.25 -7.99 -8.04
CA LYS A 50 -6.18 -7.43 -7.20
C LYS A 50 -5.89 -5.98 -7.60
N ASP A 51 -5.89 -5.09 -6.62
CA ASP A 51 -5.36 -3.73 -6.73
C ASP A 51 -4.04 -3.62 -5.97
N CYS A 52 -3.02 -3.06 -6.61
CA CYS A 52 -1.72 -2.85 -6.00
C CYS A 52 -1.53 -1.40 -5.57
N TYR A 53 -1.00 -1.21 -4.36
CA TYR A 53 -0.69 0.09 -3.78
C TYR A 53 0.76 0.12 -3.29
N TYR A 54 1.45 1.21 -3.62
CA TYR A 54 2.83 1.45 -3.24
C TYR A 54 2.89 2.68 -2.35
N PHE A 55 3.65 2.60 -1.26
CA PHE A 55 3.78 3.68 -0.30
C PHE A 55 5.24 4.07 -0.12
N GLU A 56 5.48 5.37 -0.21
CA GLU A 56 6.78 5.96 0.08
C GLU A 56 7.03 6.03 1.60
N PRO A 57 8.23 5.68 2.08
CA PRO A 57 8.53 5.68 3.51
C PRO A 57 8.53 7.06 4.17
N VAL A 58 8.88 8.12 3.45
CA VAL A 58 9.14 9.44 4.04
C VAL A 58 7.85 10.25 4.20
N PHE A 59 7.11 10.41 3.10
CA PHE A 59 5.89 11.22 3.07
C PHE A 59 4.61 10.38 3.12
N GLY A 60 4.70 9.05 3.07
CA GLY A 60 3.52 8.19 2.97
C GLY A 60 2.79 8.34 1.64
N SER A 61 3.46 8.87 0.61
CA SER A 61 2.88 9.09 -0.71
C SER A 61 2.35 7.77 -1.27
N LYS A 62 1.05 7.74 -1.60
CA LYS A 62 0.37 6.57 -2.17
C LYS A 62 0.38 6.60 -3.69
N PHE A 63 0.86 5.53 -4.30
CA PHE A 63 0.88 5.33 -5.76
C PHE A 63 0.09 4.06 -6.12
N ARG A 64 -0.54 4.06 -7.30
CA ARG A 64 -1.27 2.88 -7.82
C ARG A 64 -0.58 2.26 -9.02
N LEU A 65 0.30 3.01 -9.68
CA LEU A 65 0.92 2.62 -10.95
C LEU A 65 2.43 2.56 -10.81
N LYS A 66 3.03 1.48 -11.31
CA LYS A 66 4.49 1.34 -11.47
C LYS A 66 5.17 2.54 -12.18
N PRO A 67 4.67 3.06 -13.32
CA PRO A 67 5.30 4.22 -13.96
C PRO A 67 5.26 5.49 -13.09
N GLU A 68 4.28 5.62 -12.20
CA GLU A 68 4.19 6.74 -11.25
C GLU A 68 5.29 6.63 -10.19
N VAL A 69 5.47 5.43 -9.64
CA VAL A 69 6.56 5.12 -8.69
C VAL A 69 7.92 5.36 -9.34
N ASN A 70 8.15 4.82 -10.55
CA ASN A 70 9.40 5.02 -11.27
C ASN A 70 9.67 6.49 -11.61
N HIS A 71 8.63 7.28 -11.88
CA HIS A 71 8.79 8.72 -12.07
C HIS A 71 9.21 9.37 -10.76
N PHE A 72 8.52 9.07 -9.66
CA PHE A 72 8.84 9.59 -8.34
C PHE A 72 10.27 9.24 -7.90
N LEU A 73 10.72 8.01 -8.12
CA LEU A 73 12.10 7.59 -7.83
C LEU A 73 13.15 8.35 -8.65
N LYS A 74 12.80 8.83 -9.85
CA LYS A 74 13.70 9.59 -10.72
C LYS A 74 13.68 11.09 -10.46
N THR A 75 12.50 11.66 -10.16
CA THR A 75 12.31 13.11 -10.07
C THR A 75 12.11 13.61 -8.64
N GLY A 76 11.80 12.72 -7.69
CA GLY A 76 11.37 13.07 -6.34
C GLY A 76 10.00 13.73 -6.26
N LEU A 77 9.24 13.77 -7.37
CA LEU A 77 7.99 14.52 -7.48
C LEU A 77 6.83 13.60 -7.83
N LYS A 78 5.76 13.67 -7.03
CA LYS A 78 4.48 13.06 -7.36
C LYS A 78 3.71 13.98 -8.30
N ARG A 79 3.06 13.43 -9.32
CA ARG A 79 2.31 14.21 -10.33
C ARG A 79 0.94 14.71 -9.85
N GLU A 80 0.67 14.72 -8.55
CA GLU A 80 -0.60 15.21 -7.99
C GLU A 80 -0.42 16.58 -7.32
N LYS A 81 -1.54 17.27 -7.02
CA LYS A 81 -1.56 18.53 -6.27
C LYS A 81 -0.70 18.35 -5.00
N LEU A 82 0.48 18.96 -5.03
CA LEU A 82 1.41 18.97 -3.92
C LEU A 82 0.72 19.65 -2.73
N ASP A 83 0.32 18.87 -1.73
CA ASP A 83 0.21 19.42 -0.39
C ASP A 83 1.64 19.60 0.15
N LEU A 84 2.29 20.66 -0.33
CA LEU A 84 3.66 21.04 0.01
C LEU A 84 3.83 21.18 1.52
N THR A 85 2.76 21.52 2.24
CA THR A 85 2.72 21.64 3.69
C THR A 85 2.96 20.29 4.39
N VAL A 86 2.30 19.23 3.92
CA VAL A 86 2.53 17.88 4.47
C VAL A 86 3.94 17.40 4.12
N MET A 87 4.41 17.62 2.89
CA MET A 87 5.80 17.25 2.53
C MET A 87 6.83 18.00 3.38
N LEU A 88 6.68 19.31 3.58
CA LEU A 88 7.64 20.09 4.35
C LEU A 88 7.66 19.67 5.83
N LEU A 89 6.48 19.45 6.45
CA LEU A 89 6.40 19.01 7.84
C LEU A 89 7.10 17.67 8.08
N HIS A 90 6.93 16.73 7.16
CA HIS A 90 7.61 15.44 7.21
C HIS A 90 9.12 15.57 6.99
N HIS A 91 9.56 16.43 6.05
CA HIS A 91 11.00 16.69 5.84
C HIS A 91 11.66 17.26 7.10
N LEU A 92 11.00 18.23 7.74
CA LEU A 92 11.47 18.80 9.00
C LEU A 92 11.49 17.78 10.15
N ARG A 93 10.52 16.85 10.19
CA ARG A 93 10.50 15.76 11.18
C ARG A 93 11.64 14.77 10.95
N ALA A 94 11.89 14.34 9.72
CA ALA A 94 12.99 13.44 9.38
C ALA A 94 14.35 14.07 9.68
N LYS A 95 14.52 15.36 9.33
CA LYS A 95 15.73 16.13 9.67
C LYS A 95 15.97 16.22 11.17
N LYS A 96 14.90 16.36 11.95
CA LYS A 96 14.98 16.32 13.40
C LYS A 96 15.45 14.94 13.87
N GLU A 97 14.84 13.84 13.42
CA GLU A 97 15.24 12.49 13.83
C GLU A 97 16.71 12.15 13.49
N GLU A 98 17.23 12.60 12.35
CA GLU A 98 18.66 12.50 12.00
C GLU A 98 19.55 13.24 13.01
N GLU A 99 19.19 14.48 13.38
CA GLU A 99 19.92 15.28 14.38
C GLU A 99 19.93 14.61 15.76
N TRP A 100 18.80 14.04 16.21
CA TRP A 100 18.73 13.31 17.48
C TRP A 100 19.62 12.06 17.48
N LEU A 101 19.73 11.35 16.36
CA LEU A 101 20.57 10.16 16.23
C LEU A 101 22.07 10.51 16.20
N GLU A 102 22.42 11.67 15.66
CA GLU A 102 23.80 12.18 15.64
C GLU A 102 24.25 12.64 17.03
N LYS A 103 23.40 13.37 17.75
CA LYS A 103 23.68 13.76 19.15
C LYS A 103 23.77 12.57 20.11
N GLY A 104 22.99 11.51 19.86
CA GLY A 104 23.08 10.28 20.64
C GLY A 104 24.38 9.49 20.47
N LYS A 105 25.22 9.80 19.46
CA LYS A 105 26.54 9.17 19.27
C LYS A 105 27.67 9.89 20.01
N GLU A 106 27.47 11.14 20.42
CA GLU A 106 28.47 11.93 21.17
C GLU A 106 28.38 11.70 22.69
N GLU A 107 27.35 11.01 23.17
CA GLU A 107 27.14 10.67 24.59
C GLU A 107 27.58 9.23 24.96
N CYS A 108 28.33 8.54 24.09
CA CYS A 108 28.96 7.24 24.38
C CYS A 108 30.49 7.35 24.53
#